data_AF-A0A2E0PGK9-F1
#
_entry.id   AF-A0A2E0PGK9-F1
#
_cell.length_a   1.000
_cell.length_b   1.000
_cell.length_c   1.000
_cell.angle_alpha   90.00
_cell.angle_beta   90.00
_cell.angle_gamma   90.00
#
_symmetry.space_group_name_H-M   'P 1'
#
loop_
_entity.id
_entity.type
_entity.pdbx_description
1 polymer ?
#
loop_
_entity_poly.entity_id
_entity_poly.type
_entity_poly.pdbx_seq_one_letter_code
_entity_poly.pdbx_strand_id
1 'polypeptide(L)' 'MICIKTQIPKEICDIDDELKAIYHSKDTICIWVFNNRVDRNRFMDETIGMMKDQREKHFESFYK' A
#
# COMPACT_ATOMS: atom_id res chain seq x y z
N MET A 1 -16.55 -5.14 -1.82
CA MET A 1 -15.57 -6.05 -1.20
C MET A 1 -15.27 -7.15 -2.21
N ILE A 2 -14.04 -7.26 -2.67
CA ILE A 2 -13.58 -8.34 -3.56
C ILE A 2 -12.59 -9.17 -2.74
N CYS A 3 -12.75 -10.49 -2.73
CA CYS A 3 -11.90 -11.39 -1.97
C CYS A 3 -11.17 -12.33 -2.92
N ILE A 4 -9.85 -12.37 -2.82
CA ILE A 4 -9.00 -13.34 -3.52
C ILE A 4 -8.54 -14.36 -2.49
N LYS A 5 -8.92 -15.63 -2.67
CA LYS A 5 -8.50 -16.70 -1.76
C LYS A 5 -7.02 -17.00 -1.97
N THR A 6 -6.21 -16.79 -0.95
CA THR A 6 -4.78 -17.10 -0.94
C THR A 6 -4.30 -17.37 0.48
N GLN A 7 -3.07 -17.85 0.64
CA GLN A 7 -2.39 -17.90 1.93
C GLN A 7 -1.72 -16.54 2.17
N ILE A 8 -2.16 -15.81 3.20
CA ILE A 8 -1.61 -14.50 3.54
C ILE A 8 -0.59 -14.68 4.67
N PRO A 9 0.66 -14.20 4.53
CA PRO A 9 1.66 -14.22 5.60
C PRO A 9 1.16 -13.58 6.89
N LYS A 10 1.53 -14.15 8.05
CA LYS A 10 1.09 -13.65 9.36
C LYS A 10 1.53 -12.20 9.59
N GLU A 11 2.72 -11.86 9.13
CA GLU A 11 3.30 -10.52 9.27
C GLU A 11 2.45 -9.46 8.56
N ILE A 12 1.79 -9.82 7.45
CA ILE A 12 0.87 -8.92 6.73
C ILE A 12 -0.45 -8.79 7.49
N CYS A 13 -0.96 -9.90 8.04
CA CYS A 13 -2.20 -9.93 8.83
C CYS A 13 -2.08 -9.14 10.14
N ASP A 14 -0.89 -9.12 10.75
CA ASP A 14 -0.66 -8.47 12.04
C ASP A 14 -0.51 -6.94 11.93
N ILE A 15 -0.29 -6.40 10.72
CA ILE A 15 -0.28 -4.96 10.47
C ILE A 15 -1.73 -4.44 10.55
N ASP A 16 -1.96 -3.22 11.06
CA ASP A 16 -3.28 -2.57 11.04
C ASP A 16 -3.70 -2.21 9.60
N ASP A 17 -4.94 -2.50 9.20
CA ASP A 17 -5.46 -2.19 7.87
C ASP A 17 -5.57 -0.68 7.60
N GLU A 18 -5.71 0.15 8.63
CA GLU A 18 -5.69 1.61 8.49
C GLU A 18 -4.30 2.15 8.10
N LEU A 19 -3.26 1.33 8.26
CA LEU A 19 -1.87 1.67 7.94
C LEU A 19 -1.39 1.07 6.63
N LYS A 20 -2.26 0.40 5.86
CA LYS A 20 -1.92 -0.18 4.57
C LYS A 20 -2.49 0.66 3.41
N ALA A 21 -1.69 0.84 2.38
CA ALA A 21 -2.17 1.18 1.03
C ALA A 21 -1.91 -0.01 0.10
N ILE A 22 -2.97 -0.50 -0.56
CA ILE A 22 -2.92 -1.70 -1.39
C ILE A 22 -2.94 -1.30 -2.86
N TYR A 23 -2.04 -1.87 -3.64
CA TYR A 23 -2.01 -1.79 -5.08
C TYR A 23 -1.92 -3.20 -5.66
N HIS A 24 -2.47 -3.42 -6.86
CA HIS A 24 -2.34 -4.70 -7.54
C HIS A 24 -1.91 -4.50 -9.00
N SER A 25 -1.11 -5.43 -9.50
CA SER A 25 -0.81 -5.60 -10.93
C SER A 25 -1.53 -6.86 -11.45
N LYS A 26 -1.11 -7.34 -12.62
CA LYS A 26 -1.59 -8.60 -13.20
C LYS A 26 -1.27 -9.82 -12.31
N ASP A 27 -0.17 -9.77 -11.58
CA ASP A 27 0.49 -10.91 -10.94
C ASP A 27 0.95 -10.64 -9.51
N THR A 28 0.86 -9.39 -9.04
CA THR A 28 1.34 -9.01 -7.70
C THR A 28 0.30 -8.17 -6.96
N ILE A 29 0.31 -8.30 -5.63
CA ILE A 29 -0.29 -7.32 -4.72
C ILE A 29 0.88 -6.64 -4.00
N CYS A 30 0.94 -5.33 -4.07
CA CYS A 30 1.89 -4.50 -3.36
C CYS A 30 1.19 -3.84 -2.17
N ILE A 31 1.85 -3.82 -1.03
CA ILE A 31 1.35 -3.20 0.19
C ILE A 31 2.41 -2.20 0.66
N TRP A 32 2.04 -0.92 0.70
CA TRP A 32 2.81 0.09 1.40
C TRP A 32 2.28 0.22 2.82
N VAL A 33 3.20 0.29 3.79
CA VAL A 33 2.90 0.32 5.23
C VAL A 33 3.34 1.67 5.78
N PHE A 34 2.49 2.31 6.57
CA PHE A 34 2.71 3.67 7.08
C PHE A 34 2.76 3.69 8.61
N ASN A 35 3.44 4.68 9.17
CA ASN A 35 3.51 4.88 10.64
C ASN A 35 2.18 5.36 11.22
N ASN A 36 1.37 6.07 10.44
CA ASN A 36 0.08 6.58 10.86
C ASN A 36 -0.89 6.73 9.67
N ARG A 37 -2.18 6.84 9.99
CA ARG A 37 -3.27 6.96 9.02
C ARG A 37 -3.23 8.25 8.20
N VAL A 38 -2.72 9.34 8.76
CA VAL A 38 -2.66 10.65 8.08
C VAL A 38 -1.72 10.56 6.89
N ASP A 39 -0.54 9.96 7.09
CA ASP A 39 0.45 9.75 6.03
C ASP A 39 -0.05 8.78 4.97
N ARG A 40 -0.68 7.66 5.38
CA ARG A 40 -1.33 6.72 4.45
C ARG A 40 -2.33 7.45 3.54
N ASN A 41 -3.19 8.28 4.13
CA ASN A 41 -4.20 9.01 3.37
C ASN A 41 -3.58 10.05 2.43
N ARG A 42 -2.61 10.83 2.91
CA ARG A 42 -1.89 11.80 2.08
C ARG A 42 -1.19 11.13 0.90
N PHE A 43 -0.51 10.01 1.12
CA PHE A 43 0.11 9.24 0.05
C PHE A 43 -0.90 8.82 -1.04
N MET A 44 -2.11 8.40 -0.63
CA MET A 44 -3.15 8.01 -1.59
C MET A 44 -3.58 9.19 -2.47
N ASP A 45 -3.73 10.38 -1.88
CA ASP A 45 -4.12 11.60 -2.58
C ASP A 45 -3.00 12.12 -3.50
N GLU A 46 -1.76 12.15 -3.02
CA GLU A 46 -0.58 12.64 -3.77
C GLU A 46 -0.25 11.78 -4.98
N THR A 47 -0.58 10.49 -4.93
CA THR A 47 -0.19 9.52 -5.95
C THR A 47 -1.29 9.17 -6.94
N ILE A 48 -2.40 9.93 -6.97
CA ILE A 48 -3.46 9.77 -7.97
C ILE A 48 -2.86 9.89 -9.37
N GLY A 49 -3.17 8.92 -10.24
CA GLY A 49 -2.69 8.88 -11.63
C GLY A 49 -1.23 8.43 -11.81
N MET A 50 -0.48 8.22 -10.73
CA MET A 50 0.89 7.70 -10.82
C MET A 50 0.92 6.20 -11.12
N MET A 51 1.86 5.78 -11.96
CA MET A 51 2.20 4.37 -12.17
C MET A 51 2.89 3.79 -10.93
N LYS A 52 2.92 2.45 -10.82
CA LYS A 52 3.53 1.73 -9.69
C LYS A 52 4.94 2.24 -9.35
N ASP A 53 5.82 2.34 -10.34
CA ASP A 53 7.22 2.74 -10.11
C ASP A 53 7.34 4.20 -9.65
N GLN A 54 6.41 5.07 -10.06
CA GLN A 54 6.35 6.45 -9.60
C GLN A 54 5.85 6.52 -8.15
N ARG A 55 4.82 5.73 -7.82
CA ARG A 55 4.32 5.55 -6.44
C ARG A 55 5.40 5.04 -5.50
N GLU A 56 6.15 4.03 -5.94
CA GLU A 56 7.24 3.44 -5.15
C GLU A 56 8.34 4.47 -4.87
N LYS A 57 8.77 5.24 -5.88
CA LYS A 57 9.73 6.34 -5.69
C LYS A 57 9.21 7.43 -4.76
N HIS A 58 7.93 7.79 -4.87
CA HIS A 58 7.29 8.77 -3.98
C HIS A 58 7.24 8.26 -2.54
N PHE A 59 6.87 7.00 -2.33
CA PHE A 59 6.86 6.36 -1.02
C PHE A 59 8.25 6.40 -0.36
N GLU A 60 9.28 5.94 -1.07
CA GLU A 60 10.67 5.91 -0.58
C GLU A 60 11.23 7.31 -0.27
N SER A 61 10.75 8.35 -0.95
CA SER A 61 11.26 9.72 -0.78
C SER A 61 10.64 10.46 0.40
N PHE A 62 9.40 10.12 0.79
CA PHE A 62 8.60 10.92 1.73
C PHE A 62 8.08 10.16 2.96
N TYR A 63 8.03 8.82 2.90
CA TYR A 63 7.32 8.02 3.90
C TYR A 63 8.14 6.86 4.49
N LYS A 64 9.38 6.67 4.04
CA LYS A 64 10.31 5.65 4.54
C LYS A 64 11.42 6.24 5.40
#